data_AF-A0A6C7D213-F1
#
_entry.id   AF-A0A6C7D213-F1
#
_cell.length_a   1.000
_cell.length_b   1.000
_cell.length_c   1.000
_cell.angle_alpha   90.00
_cell.angle_beta   90.00
_cell.angle_gamma   90.00
#
_symmetry.space_group_name_H-M   'P 1'
#
loop_
_entity.id
_entity.type
_entity.pdbx_description
1 polymer ?
#
loop_
_entity_poly.entity_id
_entity_poly.type
_entity_poly.pdbx_seq_one_letter_code
_entity_poly.pdbx_strand_id
1 'polypeptide(L)'
;MAFALAANCDFTPDNEYMFEITVPFEDVARQMGVLHKYENGRMACDIAYHALRVTEEMGHAIVVREFDKDSRQYKPMRIFLTVEFFTSKGIALDHLKTMLTRFQAWTRKHGLTQSLKERNERHLLRLERLNLGIEKRHSLKKLLKRIKWQVTSPELIKEKQKAVSTLQEAINEKEPVQLHAAAGAKTRWHQYLNSGRSMPIITTRLEAQLSKEQPALRQADEEQFYRLLLERAGVGL
;
A
#
# COMPACT_ATOMS: atom_id res chain seq x y z
N MET A 1 -26.69 6.04 -10.19
CA MET A 1 -25.43 6.01 -10.99
C MET A 1 -24.20 6.46 -10.22
N ALA A 2 -24.18 7.66 -9.63
CA ALA A 2 -22.98 8.19 -8.97
C ALA A 2 -22.34 7.21 -7.95
N PHE A 3 -23.16 6.56 -7.12
CA PHE A 3 -22.67 5.54 -6.19
C PHE A 3 -21.98 4.36 -6.89
N ALA A 4 -22.59 3.80 -7.95
CA ALA A 4 -22.01 2.70 -8.71
C ALA A 4 -20.70 3.09 -9.43
N LEU A 5 -20.61 4.32 -9.94
CA LEU A 5 -19.35 4.84 -10.49
C LEU A 5 -18.28 4.93 -9.40
N ALA A 6 -18.58 5.60 -8.28
CA ALA A 6 -17.64 5.74 -7.18
C ALA A 6 -17.19 4.38 -6.60
N ALA A 7 -18.10 3.39 -6.48
CA ALA A 7 -17.79 2.08 -5.93
C ALA A 7 -16.80 1.25 -6.80
N ASN A 8 -16.80 1.46 -8.11
CA ASN A 8 -15.89 0.75 -9.03
C ASN A 8 -14.71 1.61 -9.50
N CYS A 9 -14.60 2.82 -8.93
CA CYS A 9 -13.57 3.79 -9.22
C CYS A 9 -12.27 3.43 -8.50
N ASP A 10 -11.15 3.56 -9.19
CA ASP A 10 -9.83 3.42 -8.59
C ASP A 10 -9.38 4.75 -7.95
N PHE A 11 -9.16 4.71 -6.64
CA PHE A 11 -8.71 5.84 -5.83
C PHE A 11 -7.21 5.82 -5.57
N THR A 12 -6.45 4.88 -6.15
CA THR A 12 -5.03 4.68 -5.86
C THR A 12 -4.17 5.82 -6.43
N PRO A 13 -3.52 6.65 -5.59
CA PRO A 13 -2.78 7.81 -6.09
C PRO A 13 -1.46 7.46 -6.80
N ASP A 14 -0.97 6.23 -6.61
CA ASP A 14 0.27 5.75 -7.24
C ASP A 14 0.05 5.39 -8.72
N ASN A 15 -1.19 5.10 -9.13
CA ASN A 15 -1.51 4.77 -10.51
C ASN A 15 -1.35 6.00 -11.43
N GLU A 16 -1.00 5.77 -12.70
CA GLU A 16 -0.70 6.88 -13.63
C GLU A 16 -1.90 7.82 -13.81
N TYR A 17 -3.10 7.24 -13.96
CA TYR A 17 -4.36 7.95 -14.06
C TYR A 17 -5.26 7.55 -12.89
N MET A 18 -5.70 8.54 -12.11
CA MET A 18 -6.62 8.31 -11.00
C MET A 18 -8.07 8.32 -11.49
N PHE A 19 -8.94 7.79 -10.63
CA PHE A 19 -10.39 7.83 -10.78
C PHE A 19 -10.97 7.07 -11.99
N GLU A 20 -10.25 6.08 -12.48
CA GLU A 20 -10.73 5.21 -13.57
C GLU A 20 -11.75 4.19 -13.04
N ILE A 21 -12.82 3.95 -13.80
CA ILE A 21 -13.73 2.85 -13.55
C ILE A 21 -13.07 1.55 -14.03
N THR A 22 -12.83 0.62 -13.10
CA THR A 22 -12.04 -0.61 -13.36
C THR A 22 -12.87 -1.77 -13.91
N VAL A 23 -14.19 -1.62 -14.00
CA VAL A 23 -15.11 -2.66 -14.50
C VAL A 23 -15.77 -2.23 -15.82
N PRO A 24 -16.22 -3.18 -16.67
CA PRO A 24 -17.05 -2.85 -17.83
C PRO A 24 -18.29 -2.03 -17.43
N PHE A 25 -18.76 -1.17 -18.33
CA PHE A 25 -19.90 -0.30 -18.02
C PHE A 25 -21.21 -1.09 -17.81
N GLU A 26 -21.33 -2.26 -18.42
CA GLU A 26 -22.43 -3.19 -18.22
C GLU A 26 -22.52 -3.67 -16.76
N ASP A 27 -21.37 -3.83 -16.07
CA ASP A 27 -21.34 -4.19 -14.66
C ASP A 27 -21.81 -3.02 -13.78
N VAL A 28 -21.47 -1.78 -14.16
CA VAL A 28 -22.01 -0.56 -13.52
C VAL A 28 -23.52 -0.50 -13.71
N ALA A 29 -24.02 -0.76 -14.93
CA ALA A 29 -25.45 -0.80 -15.24
C ALA A 29 -26.17 -1.90 -14.44
N ARG A 30 -25.53 -3.06 -14.24
CA ARG A 30 -26.04 -4.14 -13.39
C ARG A 30 -26.19 -3.70 -11.94
N GLN A 31 -25.15 -3.07 -11.37
CA GLN A 31 -25.20 -2.53 -10.00
C GLN A 31 -26.25 -1.43 -9.83
N MET A 32 -26.55 -0.69 -10.90
CA MET A 32 -27.65 0.28 -10.92
C MET A 32 -29.03 -0.34 -11.06
N GLY A 33 -29.14 -1.65 -11.33
CA GLY A 33 -30.42 -2.33 -11.58
C GLY A 33 -31.05 -1.99 -12.93
N VAL A 34 -30.27 -1.48 -13.89
CA VAL A 34 -30.77 -1.05 -15.22
C VAL A 34 -30.17 -1.83 -16.38
N LEU A 35 -29.48 -2.94 -16.09
CA LEU A 35 -29.03 -3.88 -17.11
C LEU A 35 -30.18 -4.84 -17.44
N HIS A 36 -30.70 -4.75 -18.66
CA HIS A 36 -31.72 -5.65 -19.17
C HIS A 36 -31.08 -6.76 -20.01
N LYS A 37 -31.48 -8.02 -19.78
CA LYS A 37 -31.07 -9.16 -20.61
C LYS A 37 -32.31 -9.74 -21.28
N TYR A 38 -32.34 -9.68 -22.61
CA TYR A 38 -33.42 -10.24 -23.43
C TYR A 38 -33.31 -11.76 -23.52
N GLU A 39 -34.40 -12.43 -23.90
CA GLU A 39 -34.47 -13.89 -24.08
C GLU A 39 -33.44 -14.43 -25.08
N ASN A 40 -33.14 -13.65 -26.11
CA ASN A 40 -32.11 -13.96 -27.11
C ASN A 40 -30.66 -13.75 -26.61
N GLY A 41 -30.47 -13.43 -25.33
CA GLY A 41 -29.17 -13.20 -24.71
C GLY A 41 -28.59 -11.79 -24.92
N ARG A 42 -29.25 -10.91 -25.70
CA ARG A 42 -28.80 -9.52 -25.87
C ARG A 42 -28.89 -8.77 -24.54
N MET A 43 -27.89 -7.95 -24.26
CA MET A 43 -27.88 -7.04 -23.11
C MET A 43 -28.14 -5.61 -23.58
N ALA A 44 -29.00 -4.89 -22.86
CA ALA A 44 -29.23 -3.46 -23.06
C ALA A 44 -29.04 -2.70 -21.74
N CYS A 45 -28.47 -1.52 -21.83
CA CYS A 45 -28.25 -0.63 -20.70
C CYS A 45 -28.42 0.86 -21.11
N ASP A 46 -29.40 1.13 -21.97
CA ASP A 46 -29.62 2.46 -22.57
C ASP A 46 -29.81 3.55 -21.51
N ILE A 47 -30.57 3.26 -20.44
CA ILE A 47 -30.76 4.18 -19.30
C ILE A 47 -29.41 4.56 -18.68
N ALA A 48 -28.51 3.58 -18.50
CA ALA A 48 -27.18 3.84 -17.97
C ALA A 48 -26.35 4.68 -18.95
N TYR A 49 -26.40 4.39 -20.27
CA TYR A 49 -25.70 5.17 -21.28
C TYR A 49 -26.17 6.63 -21.34
N HIS A 50 -27.48 6.88 -21.24
CA HIS A 50 -28.03 8.23 -21.16
C HIS A 50 -27.56 8.95 -19.91
N ALA A 51 -27.60 8.29 -18.75
CA ALA A 51 -27.11 8.87 -17.51
C ALA A 51 -25.60 9.19 -17.57
N LEU A 52 -24.80 8.30 -18.17
CA LEU A 52 -23.37 8.52 -18.39
C LEU A 52 -23.11 9.71 -19.29
N ARG A 53 -23.88 9.85 -20.38
CA ARG A 53 -23.80 11.00 -21.28
C ARG A 53 -24.08 12.31 -20.55
N VAL A 54 -25.15 12.38 -19.75
CA VAL A 54 -25.45 13.58 -18.94
C VAL A 54 -24.31 13.87 -17.97
N THR A 55 -23.71 12.84 -17.37
CA THR A 55 -22.58 13.00 -16.43
C THR A 55 -21.32 13.51 -17.13
N GLU A 56 -21.09 13.10 -18.37
CA GLU A 56 -20.02 13.65 -19.22
C GLU A 56 -20.30 15.11 -19.61
N GLU A 57 -21.53 15.43 -20.03
CA GLU A 57 -21.95 16.80 -20.39
C GLU A 57 -21.85 17.77 -19.20
N MET A 58 -22.07 17.29 -17.98
CA MET A 58 -21.83 18.04 -16.74
C MET A 58 -20.34 18.18 -16.38
N GLY A 59 -19.42 17.58 -17.14
CA GLY A 59 -17.98 17.60 -16.85
C GLY A 59 -17.57 16.73 -15.67
N HIS A 60 -18.44 15.83 -15.20
CA HIS A 60 -18.17 14.95 -14.06
C HIS A 60 -17.44 13.66 -14.46
N ALA A 61 -17.50 13.28 -15.74
CA ALA A 61 -16.80 12.11 -16.25
C ALA A 61 -16.19 12.39 -17.61
N ILE A 62 -15.05 11.77 -17.88
CA ILE A 62 -14.42 11.73 -19.21
C ILE A 62 -14.60 10.32 -19.75
N VAL A 63 -15.27 10.21 -20.90
CA VAL A 63 -15.63 8.90 -21.48
C VAL A 63 -14.85 8.68 -22.77
N VAL A 64 -13.98 7.67 -22.74
CA VAL A 64 -13.27 7.19 -23.93
C VAL A 64 -14.16 6.18 -24.62
N ARG A 65 -14.71 6.59 -25.77
CA ARG A 65 -15.46 5.70 -26.65
C ARG A 65 -14.55 5.09 -27.71
N GLU A 66 -14.79 3.81 -28.00
CA GLU A 66 -14.18 3.08 -29.12
C GLU A 66 -15.27 2.33 -29.89
N PHE A 67 -14.99 2.03 -31.15
CA PHE A 67 -15.92 1.32 -32.01
C PHE A 67 -15.95 -0.17 -31.64
N ASP A 68 -17.11 -0.65 -31.19
CA ASP A 68 -17.36 -2.07 -30.97
C ASP A 68 -17.88 -2.71 -32.26
N LYS A 69 -17.12 -3.66 -32.81
CA LYS A 69 -17.45 -4.33 -34.07
C LYS A 69 -18.71 -5.19 -33.96
N ASP A 70 -18.96 -5.76 -32.78
CA ASP A 70 -20.07 -6.70 -32.57
C ASP A 70 -21.40 -5.97 -32.53
N SER A 71 -21.46 -4.86 -31.79
CA SER A 71 -22.66 -4.02 -31.73
C SER A 71 -22.75 -2.95 -32.82
N ARG A 72 -21.68 -2.75 -33.59
CA ARG A 72 -21.51 -1.67 -34.59
C ARG A 72 -21.78 -0.28 -34.02
N GLN A 73 -21.40 -0.07 -32.76
CA GLN A 73 -21.66 1.17 -32.03
C GLN A 73 -20.41 1.62 -31.26
N TYR A 74 -20.29 2.93 -31.05
CA TYR A 74 -19.26 3.48 -30.17
C TYR A 74 -19.66 3.28 -28.71
N LYS A 75 -18.94 2.41 -28.01
CA LYS A 75 -19.21 2.08 -26.60
C LYS A 75 -18.24 2.80 -25.66
N PRO A 76 -18.67 3.14 -24.44
CA PRO A 76 -17.80 3.71 -23.43
C PRO A 76 -16.85 2.63 -22.88
N MET A 77 -15.62 2.61 -23.38
CA MET A 77 -14.66 1.56 -23.04
C MET A 77 -13.80 1.92 -21.83
N ARG A 78 -13.53 3.22 -21.61
CA ARG A 78 -12.88 3.70 -20.39
C ARG A 78 -13.58 4.94 -19.89
N ILE A 79 -13.75 5.03 -18.57
CA ILE A 79 -14.46 6.12 -17.91
C ILE A 79 -13.58 6.60 -16.77
N PHE A 80 -13.35 7.91 -16.71
CA PHE A 80 -12.60 8.56 -15.63
C PHE A 80 -13.50 9.58 -14.96
N LEU A 81 -13.56 9.58 -13.63
CA LEU A 81 -14.26 10.62 -12.89
C LEU A 81 -13.34 11.85 -12.72
N THR A 82 -13.95 13.02 -12.73
CA THR A 82 -13.26 14.29 -12.50
C THR A 82 -13.37 14.70 -11.02
N VAL A 83 -12.67 15.76 -10.62
CA VAL A 83 -12.82 16.30 -9.26
C VAL A 83 -14.20 16.95 -9.09
N GLU A 84 -14.74 17.51 -10.16
CA GLU A 84 -16.07 18.10 -10.26
C GLU A 84 -17.16 17.07 -9.92
N PHE A 85 -16.97 15.79 -10.26
CA PHE A 85 -17.86 14.72 -9.82
C PHE A 85 -18.01 14.66 -8.30
N PHE A 86 -16.91 14.76 -7.54
CA PHE A 86 -16.94 14.67 -6.08
C PHE A 86 -17.45 15.96 -5.44
N THR A 87 -17.01 17.11 -5.95
CA THR A 87 -17.47 18.42 -5.44
C THR A 87 -18.96 18.63 -5.67
N SER A 88 -19.51 18.18 -6.80
CA SER A 88 -20.96 18.18 -7.06
C SER A 88 -21.78 17.25 -6.13
N LYS A 89 -21.11 16.43 -5.31
CA LYS A 89 -21.71 15.58 -4.28
C LYS A 89 -21.45 16.10 -2.86
N GLY A 90 -20.97 17.34 -2.74
CA GLY A 90 -20.69 17.99 -1.46
C GLY A 90 -19.33 17.63 -0.86
N ILE A 91 -18.47 16.92 -1.60
CA ILE A 91 -17.11 16.61 -1.13
C ILE A 91 -16.17 17.72 -1.56
N ALA A 92 -15.83 18.60 -0.63
CA ALA A 92 -14.82 19.64 -0.84
C ALA A 92 -13.47 19.03 -1.25
N LEU A 93 -12.70 19.74 -2.07
CA LEU A 93 -11.42 19.25 -2.58
C LEU A 93 -10.45 18.84 -1.45
N ASP A 94 -10.36 19.61 -0.38
CA ASP A 94 -9.46 19.29 0.74
C ASP A 94 -9.92 18.08 1.55
N HIS A 95 -11.24 17.85 1.60
CA HIS A 95 -11.78 16.63 2.18
C HIS A 95 -11.46 15.42 1.30
N LEU A 96 -11.57 15.54 -0.03
CA LEU A 96 -11.18 14.50 -0.97
C LEU A 96 -9.69 14.13 -0.83
N LYS A 97 -8.81 15.13 -0.75
CA LYS A 97 -7.37 14.92 -0.49
C LYS A 97 -7.15 14.14 0.82
N THR A 98 -7.81 14.58 1.89
CA THR A 98 -7.72 13.93 3.21
C THR A 98 -8.19 12.48 3.17
N MET A 99 -9.31 12.20 2.48
CA MET A 99 -9.82 10.84 2.27
C MET A 99 -8.80 9.97 1.55
N LEU A 100 -8.17 10.47 0.48
CA LEU A 100 -7.15 9.75 -0.28
C LEU A 100 -5.91 9.45 0.56
N THR A 101 -5.43 10.41 1.35
CA THR A 101 -4.30 10.20 2.26
C THR A 101 -4.61 9.14 3.32
N ARG A 102 -5.81 9.18 3.91
CA ARG A 102 -6.27 8.17 4.87
C ARG A 102 -6.40 6.80 4.21
N PHE A 103 -6.94 6.74 3.00
CA PHE A 103 -7.01 5.51 2.22
C PHE A 103 -5.62 4.91 2.00
N GLN A 104 -4.63 5.69 1.57
CA GLN A 104 -3.25 5.22 1.40
C GLN A 104 -2.58 4.76 2.70
N ALA A 105 -2.88 5.42 3.84
CA ALA A 105 -2.37 5.00 5.14
C ALA A 105 -3.00 3.66 5.56
N TRP A 106 -4.31 3.52 5.34
CA TRP A 106 -5.05 2.30 5.62
C TRP A 106 -4.58 1.13 4.75
N THR A 107 -4.43 1.31 3.44
CA THR A 107 -3.95 0.24 2.54
C THR A 107 -2.56 -0.26 2.92
N ARG A 108 -1.65 0.65 3.31
CA ARG A 108 -0.33 0.28 3.83
C ARG A 108 -0.42 -0.49 5.14
N LYS A 109 -1.23 -0.01 6.10
CA LYS A 109 -1.43 -0.68 7.40
C LYS A 109 -1.97 -2.10 7.24
N HIS A 110 -2.84 -2.33 6.25
CA HIS A 110 -3.46 -3.62 5.98
C HIS A 110 -2.72 -4.48 4.94
N GLY A 111 -1.55 -4.05 4.46
CA GLY A 111 -0.77 -4.82 3.48
C GLY A 111 -1.42 -4.96 2.09
N LEU A 112 -2.42 -4.13 1.77
CA LEU A 112 -3.19 -4.23 0.52
C LEU A 112 -2.48 -3.58 -0.68
N THR A 113 -1.35 -2.90 -0.47
CA THR A 113 -0.61 -2.18 -1.52
C THR A 113 -0.25 -3.08 -2.70
N GLN A 114 0.27 -4.29 -2.42
CA GLN A 114 0.64 -5.24 -3.48
C GLN A 114 -0.60 -5.73 -4.24
N SER A 115 -1.67 -6.09 -3.52
CA SER A 115 -2.92 -6.55 -4.14
C SER A 115 -3.55 -5.48 -5.04
N LEU A 116 -3.56 -4.22 -4.62
CA LEU A 116 -4.05 -3.10 -5.43
C LEU A 116 -3.20 -2.88 -6.68
N LYS A 117 -1.88 -2.99 -6.55
CA LYS A 117 -0.96 -2.92 -7.69
C LYS A 117 -1.22 -4.03 -8.70
N GLU A 118 -1.31 -5.28 -8.24
CA GLU A 118 -1.62 -6.44 -9.09
C GLU A 118 -3.00 -6.29 -9.77
N ARG A 119 -4.00 -5.76 -9.06
CA ARG A 119 -5.33 -5.49 -9.64
C ARG A 119 -5.24 -4.45 -10.76
N ASN A 120 -4.46 -3.39 -10.57
CA ASN A 120 -4.25 -2.38 -11.61
C ASN A 120 -3.50 -2.97 -12.82
N GLU A 121 -2.44 -3.74 -12.60
CA GLU A 121 -1.69 -4.42 -13.67
C GLU A 121 -2.59 -5.33 -14.50
N ARG A 122 -3.46 -6.13 -13.84
CA ARG A 122 -4.46 -6.95 -14.54
C ARG A 122 -5.45 -6.12 -15.35
N HIS A 123 -5.89 -4.98 -14.81
CA HIS A 123 -6.76 -4.05 -15.54
C HIS A 123 -6.07 -3.48 -16.78
N LEU A 124 -4.82 -3.04 -16.67
CA LEU A 124 -4.03 -2.54 -17.79
C LEU A 124 -3.80 -3.63 -18.85
N LEU A 125 -3.42 -4.84 -18.46
CA LEU A 125 -3.27 -5.97 -19.38
C LEU A 125 -4.58 -6.29 -20.13
N ARG A 126 -5.73 -6.20 -19.44
CA ARG A 126 -7.04 -6.35 -20.08
C ARG A 126 -7.29 -5.25 -21.11
N LEU A 127 -6.98 -4.01 -20.79
CA LEU A 127 -7.13 -2.88 -21.71
C LEU A 127 -6.22 -3.03 -22.93
N GLU A 128 -4.98 -3.46 -22.74
CA GLU A 128 -4.03 -3.72 -23.85
C GLU A 128 -4.53 -4.82 -24.78
N ARG A 129 -5.01 -5.95 -24.23
CA ARG A 129 -5.58 -7.05 -25.04
C ARG A 129 -6.77 -6.61 -25.89
N LEU A 130 -7.55 -5.65 -25.41
CA LEU A 130 -8.69 -5.08 -26.12
C LEU A 130 -8.30 -3.90 -27.01
N ASN A 131 -7.02 -3.54 -27.11
CA ASN A 131 -6.49 -2.36 -27.81
C ASN A 131 -7.12 -1.03 -27.33
N LEU A 132 -7.44 -0.94 -26.04
CA LEU A 132 -8.07 0.24 -25.39
C LEU A 132 -7.04 1.14 -24.70
N GLY A 133 -5.76 0.99 -25.04
CA GLY A 133 -4.69 1.85 -24.53
C GLY A 133 -4.90 3.31 -24.95
N ILE A 134 -4.65 4.25 -24.04
CA ILE A 134 -4.74 5.69 -24.34
C ILE A 134 -3.39 6.28 -24.77
N GLU A 135 -2.43 5.44 -25.14
CA GLU A 135 -1.05 5.87 -25.41
C GLU A 135 -0.94 6.87 -26.56
N LYS A 136 -1.78 6.71 -27.58
CA LYS A 136 -1.84 7.60 -28.74
C LYS A 136 -2.64 8.89 -28.47
N ARG A 137 -3.31 9.00 -27.32
CA ARG A 137 -4.20 10.12 -26.96
C ARG A 137 -3.48 11.14 -26.06
N HIS A 138 -2.52 11.87 -26.61
CA HIS A 138 -1.66 12.78 -25.84
C HIS A 138 -2.42 13.87 -25.06
N SER A 139 -3.46 14.47 -25.66
CA SER A 139 -4.29 15.49 -25.00
C SER A 139 -5.04 14.93 -23.80
N LEU A 140 -5.63 13.74 -23.94
CA LEU A 140 -6.31 13.03 -22.86
C LEU A 140 -5.34 12.70 -21.72
N LYS A 141 -4.15 12.16 -22.04
CA LYS A 141 -3.13 11.88 -21.01
C LYS A 141 -2.76 13.12 -20.20
N LYS A 142 -2.58 14.26 -20.87
CA LYS A 142 -2.31 15.55 -20.18
C LYS A 142 -3.47 15.98 -19.29
N LEU A 143 -4.71 15.83 -19.76
CA LEU A 143 -5.90 16.17 -18.98
C LEU A 143 -6.02 15.30 -17.73
N LEU A 144 -5.89 13.97 -17.86
CA LEU A 144 -5.97 13.04 -16.73
C LEU A 144 -4.86 13.28 -15.70
N LYS A 145 -3.63 13.62 -16.16
CA LYS A 145 -2.54 14.03 -15.26
C LYS A 145 -2.86 15.31 -14.50
N ARG A 146 -3.51 16.28 -15.16
CA ARG A 146 -3.96 17.52 -14.50
C ARG A 146 -5.01 17.24 -13.43
N ILE A 147 -5.98 16.39 -13.71
CA ILE A 147 -7.00 15.96 -12.72
C ILE A 147 -6.32 15.31 -11.52
N LYS A 148 -5.37 14.40 -11.75
CA LYS A 148 -4.57 13.79 -10.68
C LYS A 148 -3.86 14.85 -9.83
N TRP A 149 -3.23 15.85 -10.44
CA TRP A 149 -2.52 16.92 -9.71
C TRP A 149 -3.40 17.81 -8.84
N GLN A 150 -4.70 17.90 -9.13
CA GLN A 150 -5.63 18.64 -8.26
C GLN A 150 -5.75 17.98 -6.87
N VAL A 151 -5.60 16.65 -6.80
CA VAL A 151 -5.75 15.86 -5.56
C VAL A 151 -4.43 15.35 -4.99
N THR A 152 -3.43 15.14 -5.83
CA THR A 152 -2.05 14.85 -5.40
C THR A 152 -1.24 16.12 -5.53
N SER A 153 -1.00 16.82 -4.42
CA SER A 153 -0.20 18.05 -4.45
C SER A 153 1.20 17.74 -5.00
N PRO A 154 1.60 18.30 -6.15
CA PRO A 154 2.93 18.09 -6.70
C PRO A 154 4.00 18.68 -5.79
N GLU A 155 3.67 19.68 -4.98
CA GLU A 155 4.55 20.24 -3.95
C GLU A 155 4.77 19.25 -2.80
N LEU A 156 3.71 18.61 -2.30
CA LEU A 156 3.84 17.58 -1.25
C LEU A 156 4.59 16.33 -1.77
N ILE A 157 4.47 16.01 -3.06
CA ILE A 157 5.27 14.92 -3.66
C ILE A 157 6.75 15.31 -3.70
N LYS A 158 7.08 16.54 -4.11
CA LYS A 158 8.47 17.05 -4.09
C LYS A 158 9.02 17.15 -2.67
N GLU A 159 8.21 17.61 -1.72
CA GLU A 159 8.56 17.70 -0.31
C GLU A 159 8.79 16.31 0.30
N LYS A 160 7.92 15.34 0.00
CA LYS A 160 8.12 13.93 0.35
C LYS A 160 9.42 13.40 -0.26
N GLN A 161 9.70 13.66 -1.53
CA GLN A 161 10.93 13.21 -2.19
C GLN A 161 12.18 13.79 -1.52
N LYS A 162 12.16 15.09 -1.16
CA LYS A 162 13.23 15.73 -0.38
C LYS A 162 13.37 15.12 1.01
N ALA A 163 12.27 14.93 1.73
CA ALA A 163 12.31 14.31 3.05
C ALA A 163 12.86 12.88 2.98
N VAL A 164 12.47 12.11 1.96
CA VAL A 164 13.00 10.76 1.72
C VAL A 164 14.49 10.79 1.38
N SER A 165 14.95 11.73 0.53
CA SER A 165 16.38 11.84 0.22
C SER A 165 17.19 12.23 1.45
N THR A 166 16.73 13.20 2.24
CA THR A 166 17.39 13.59 3.50
C THR A 166 17.42 12.44 4.51
N LEU A 167 16.33 11.67 4.63
CA LEU A 167 16.31 10.48 5.49
C LEU A 167 17.27 9.40 4.98
N GLN A 168 17.37 9.21 3.65
CA GLN A 168 18.27 8.22 3.07
C GLN A 168 19.74 8.63 3.24
N GLU A 169 20.06 9.91 3.08
CA GLU A 169 21.38 10.49 3.39
C GLU A 169 21.72 10.26 4.87
N ALA A 170 20.81 10.59 5.79
CA ALA A 170 21.00 10.37 7.22
C ALA A 170 21.13 8.87 7.59
N ILE A 171 20.50 7.96 6.84
CA ILE A 171 20.69 6.51 7.01
C ILE A 171 22.05 6.08 6.49
N ASN A 172 22.50 6.60 5.34
CA ASN A 172 23.77 6.26 4.74
C ASN A 172 24.96 6.84 5.52
N GLU A 173 24.80 8.01 6.14
CA GLU A 173 25.79 8.63 7.03
C GLU A 173 25.91 7.92 8.37
N LYS A 174 24.85 7.24 8.82
CA LYS A 174 24.94 6.38 9.99
C LYS A 174 25.74 5.14 9.60
N GLU A 175 26.88 4.96 10.25
CA GLU A 175 27.61 3.70 10.17
C GLU A 175 26.66 2.56 10.54
N PRO A 176 26.70 1.42 9.80
CA PRO A 176 25.95 0.25 10.20
C PRO A 176 26.36 -0.06 11.63
N VAL A 177 25.39 -0.04 12.55
CA VAL A 177 25.63 -0.43 13.93
C VAL A 177 26.26 -1.81 13.86
N GLN A 178 27.55 -1.91 14.21
CA GLN A 178 28.15 -3.19 14.45
C GLN A 178 27.32 -3.80 15.57
N LEU A 179 26.47 -4.77 15.23
CA LEU A 179 25.90 -5.68 16.21
C LEU A 179 27.11 -6.17 17.00
N HIS A 180 27.26 -5.67 18.23
CA HIS A 180 28.43 -5.97 19.04
C HIS A 180 28.65 -7.47 18.97
N ALA A 181 29.88 -7.88 18.65
CA ALA A 181 30.30 -9.28 18.68
C ALA A 181 29.67 -9.93 19.92
N ALA A 182 29.05 -11.12 19.72
CA ALA A 182 28.27 -11.84 20.71
C ALA A 182 28.77 -11.54 22.13
N ALA A 183 27.97 -10.83 22.94
CA ALA A 183 28.40 -10.33 24.23
C ALA A 183 29.13 -11.44 25.01
N GLY A 184 30.36 -11.17 25.44
CA GLY A 184 31.18 -12.16 26.14
C GLY A 184 30.43 -12.79 27.31
N ALA A 185 30.80 -14.02 27.67
CA ALA A 185 30.05 -14.83 28.65
C ALA A 185 29.82 -14.09 29.99
N LYS A 186 30.77 -13.25 30.41
CA LYS A 186 30.64 -12.38 31.59
C LYS A 186 29.46 -11.40 31.48
N THR A 187 29.33 -10.72 30.35
CA THR A 187 28.26 -9.76 30.10
C THR A 187 26.90 -10.45 30.07
N ARG A 188 26.82 -11.64 29.46
CA ARG A 188 25.62 -12.49 29.47
C ARG A 188 25.24 -12.96 30.88
N TRP A 189 26.23 -13.31 31.71
CA TRP A 189 26.00 -13.65 33.12
C TRP A 189 25.41 -12.47 33.89
N HIS A 190 25.98 -11.27 33.77
CA HIS A 190 25.43 -10.07 34.43
C HIS A 190 24.04 -9.69 33.91
N GLN A 191 23.75 -9.86 32.61
CA GLN A 191 22.40 -9.69 32.07
C GLN A 191 21.42 -10.70 32.67
N TYR A 192 21.82 -11.96 32.84
CA TYR A 192 21.02 -12.98 33.51
C TYR A 192 20.73 -12.62 34.98
N LEU A 193 21.74 -12.16 35.73
CA LEU A 193 21.56 -11.66 37.11
C LEU A 193 20.53 -10.53 37.17
N ASN A 194 20.62 -9.58 36.23
CA ASN A 194 19.74 -8.41 36.16
C ASN A 194 18.36 -8.70 35.54
N SER A 195 18.16 -9.89 34.97
CA SER A 195 16.90 -10.25 34.29
C SER A 195 15.75 -10.59 35.25
N GLY A 196 16.04 -10.77 36.54
CA GLY A 196 15.06 -11.21 37.55
C GLY A 196 14.61 -12.68 37.41
N ARG A 197 15.21 -13.44 36.49
CA ARG A 197 14.88 -14.87 36.24
C ARG A 197 15.41 -15.82 37.31
N SER A 198 16.34 -15.36 38.16
CA SER A 198 16.88 -16.16 39.26
C SER A 198 17.02 -15.34 40.53
N MET A 199 16.87 -16.03 41.67
CA MET A 199 17.03 -15.42 42.98
C MET A 199 18.52 -15.23 43.30
N PRO A 200 18.95 -14.10 43.90
CA PRO A 200 20.36 -13.83 44.21
C PRO A 200 21.06 -14.92 45.04
N ILE A 201 20.31 -15.65 45.87
CA ILE A 201 20.85 -16.77 46.67
C ILE A 201 21.24 -17.98 45.83
N ILE A 202 20.59 -18.18 44.68
CA ILE A 202 20.87 -19.29 43.77
C ILE A 202 22.12 -18.98 42.96
N THR A 203 22.25 -17.75 42.46
CA THR A 203 23.39 -17.33 41.64
C THR A 203 24.69 -17.25 42.45
N THR A 204 24.63 -16.72 43.68
CA THR A 204 25.77 -16.73 44.61
C THR A 204 26.19 -18.15 45.00
N ARG A 205 25.24 -19.08 45.16
CA ARG A 205 25.55 -20.50 45.39
C ARG A 205 26.26 -21.15 44.20
N LEU A 206 25.81 -20.87 42.97
CA LEU A 206 26.43 -21.37 41.75
C LEU A 206 27.88 -20.85 41.60
N GLU A 207 28.11 -19.56 41.87
CA GLU A 207 29.45 -18.96 41.88
C GLU A 207 30.36 -19.58 42.95
N ALA A 208 29.85 -19.79 44.16
CA ALA A 208 30.61 -20.40 45.25
C ALA A 208 30.95 -21.88 44.97
N GLN A 209 30.03 -22.63 44.36
CA GLN A 209 30.26 -24.02 43.96
C GLN A 209 31.33 -24.11 42.87
N LEU A 210 31.21 -23.31 41.81
CA LEU A 210 32.19 -23.31 40.72
C LEU A 210 33.58 -22.86 41.20
N SER A 211 33.64 -21.84 42.07
CA SER A 211 34.90 -21.37 42.66
C SER A 211 35.55 -22.39 43.60
N LYS A 212 34.75 -23.25 44.24
CA LYS A 212 35.25 -24.35 45.09
C LYS A 212 35.79 -25.51 44.26
N GLU A 213 35.13 -25.82 43.15
CA GLU A 213 35.53 -26.90 42.23
C GLU A 213 36.76 -26.53 41.40
N GLN A 214 36.85 -25.27 40.95
CA GLN A 214 37.93 -24.78 40.10
C GLN A 214 38.44 -23.39 40.55
N PRO A 215 39.24 -23.32 41.63
CA PRO A 215 39.64 -22.05 42.24
C PRO A 215 40.47 -21.14 41.33
N ALA A 216 41.26 -21.73 40.43
CA ALA A 216 42.14 -20.99 39.52
C ALA A 216 41.45 -20.56 38.22
N LEU A 217 40.28 -21.12 37.87
CA LEU A 217 39.66 -20.93 36.55
C LEU A 217 39.31 -19.45 36.31
N ARG A 218 38.83 -18.75 37.33
CA ARG A 218 38.46 -17.33 37.22
C ARG A 218 39.64 -16.43 36.85
N GLN A 219 40.87 -16.80 37.23
CA GLN A 219 42.08 -16.05 36.93
C GLN A 219 42.79 -16.54 35.66
N ALA A 220 42.68 -17.84 35.35
CA ALA A 220 43.32 -18.46 34.20
C ALA A 220 42.54 -18.28 32.90
N ASP A 221 41.21 -18.42 32.94
CA ASP A 221 40.30 -18.24 31.80
C ASP A 221 38.94 -17.71 32.30
N GLU A 222 38.84 -16.37 32.34
CA GLU A 222 37.64 -15.69 32.79
C GLU A 222 36.42 -16.01 31.90
N GLU A 223 36.62 -16.23 30.60
CA GLU A 223 35.51 -16.46 29.67
C GLU A 223 34.89 -17.85 29.87
N GLN A 224 35.73 -18.88 30.04
CA GLN A 224 35.28 -20.23 30.35
C GLN A 224 34.55 -20.29 31.70
N PHE A 225 35.00 -19.54 32.70
CA PHE A 225 34.33 -19.44 34.00
C PHE A 225 32.87 -18.97 33.88
N TYR A 226 32.62 -17.88 33.15
CA TYR A 226 31.24 -17.38 33.00
C TYR A 226 30.39 -18.21 32.03
N ARG A 227 30.98 -18.93 31.06
CA ARG A 227 30.22 -19.90 30.24
C ARG A 227 29.68 -21.03 31.09
N LEU A 228 30.50 -21.60 31.97
CA LEU A 228 30.07 -22.67 32.88
C LEU A 228 28.98 -22.21 33.86
N LEU A 229 29.03 -20.96 34.31
CA LEU A 229 27.95 -20.39 35.14
C LEU A 229 26.62 -20.29 34.39
N LEU A 230 26.65 -19.84 33.12
CA LEU A 230 25.47 -19.78 32.26
C LEU A 230 24.89 -21.17 31.99
N GLU A 231 25.74 -22.16 31.71
CA GLU A 231 25.33 -23.56 31.51
C GLU A 231 24.68 -24.14 32.77
N ARG A 232 25.28 -23.94 33.96
CA ARG A 232 24.70 -24.40 35.24
C ARG A 232 23.40 -23.69 35.60
N ALA A 233 23.24 -22.46 35.14
CA ALA A 233 22.00 -21.70 35.30
C ALA A 233 20.92 -22.08 34.27
N GLY A 234 21.21 -23.00 33.34
CA GLY A 234 20.28 -23.43 32.29
C GLY A 234 20.05 -22.37 31.21
N VAL A 235 20.93 -21.38 31.11
CA VAL A 235 20.88 -20.35 30.07
C VAL A 235 21.72 -20.84 28.90
N GLY A 236 21.07 -21.33 27.85
CA GLY A 236 21.74 -21.79 26.63
C GLY A 236 22.62 -20.70 26.00
N LEU A 237 23.75 -21.13 25.42
CA LEU A 237 24.72 -20.28 24.71
C LEU A 237 24.14 -19.63 23.44
#